data_AF-A0A5B0LNQ9-F1
#
_entry.id   AF-A0A5B0LNQ9-F1
#
_cell.length_a   1.000
_cell.length_b   1.000
_cell.length_c   1.000
_cell.angle_alpha   90.00
_cell.angle_beta   90.00
_cell.angle_gamma   90.00
#
_symmetry.space_group_name_H-M   'P 1'
#
loop_
_entity.id
_entity.type
_entity.pdbx_description
1 polymer ?
#
loop_
_entity_poly.entity_id
_entity_poly.type
_entity_poly.pdbx_seq_one_letter_code
_entity_poly.pdbx_strand_id
1 'polypeptide(L)'
;MRSNLQSLLMITLVGTAWVNALMMQVKHNNSLYWIGHIDHVSKKDDGAPFEFFGKTTPLEASTAVSKFIRNRTDQDILVGTFNEHFRGKFLRAGSQNDYLFGHSKGDFIIVTQDLTAKVDASTWNEIIDKNHDELYRRLDAERGAGSS
;
A
#
# COMPACT_ATOMS: atom_id res chain seq x y z
N MET A 1 44.77 10.45 23.55
CA MET A 1 43.76 9.39 23.36
C MET A 1 42.37 9.99 23.18
N ARG A 2 41.97 10.40 21.97
CA ARG A 2 40.57 10.77 21.63
C ARG A 2 40.41 10.74 20.10
N SER A 3 40.11 9.59 19.48
CA SER A 3 39.70 9.60 18.06
C SER A 3 39.08 8.31 17.49
N ASN A 4 38.55 7.38 18.30
CA ASN A 4 37.98 6.13 17.75
C ASN A 4 36.48 5.95 18.00
N LEU A 5 35.78 6.94 18.59
CA LEU A 5 34.35 6.83 18.87
C LEU A 5 33.45 7.47 17.79
N GLN A 6 33.99 8.34 16.93
CA GLN A 6 33.18 9.04 15.91
C GLN A 6 32.92 8.19 14.66
N SER A 7 33.81 7.25 14.31
CA SER A 7 33.60 6.37 13.15
C SER A 7 32.49 5.34 13.35
N LEU A 8 32.15 4.99 14.60
CA LEU A 8 31.06 4.06 14.89
C LEU A 8 29.66 4.71 14.78
N LEU A 9 29.58 6.03 14.89
CA LEU A 9 28.32 6.79 14.81
C LEU A 9 27.87 7.08 13.37
N MET A 10 28.78 7.00 12.38
CA MET A 10 28.41 7.22 10.98
C MET A 10 27.88 5.97 10.27
N ILE A 11 28.13 4.76 10.78
CA ILE A 11 27.61 3.52 10.15
C ILE A 11 26.14 3.29 10.50
N THR A 12 25.61 3.92 11.56
CA THR A 12 24.19 3.83 11.91
C THR A 12 23.29 4.80 11.13
N LEU A 13 23.87 5.79 10.43
CA LEU A 13 23.12 6.79 9.66
C LEU A 13 22.65 6.31 8.28
N VAL A 14 23.05 5.10 7.86
CA VAL A 14 22.57 4.47 6.61
C VAL A 14 21.36 3.55 6.86
N GLY A 15 20.95 3.38 8.12
CA GLY A 15 20.00 2.34 8.53
C GLY A 15 18.58 2.83 8.78
N THR A 16 17.97 3.60 7.88
CA THR A 16 16.50 3.67 7.67
C THR A 16 16.22 4.69 6.57
N ALA A 17 16.35 4.28 5.31
CA ALA A 17 15.58 4.95 4.26
C ALA A 17 14.10 4.74 4.60
N TRP A 18 13.44 5.75 5.15
CA TRP A 18 11.99 5.74 5.39
C TRP A 18 11.28 5.84 4.05
N VAL A 19 11.15 4.72 3.35
CA VAL A 19 10.40 4.65 2.08
C VAL A 19 8.92 4.80 2.42
N ASN A 20 8.30 5.98 2.17
CA ASN A 20 6.85 6.11 2.28
C ASN A 20 6.24 5.65 0.97
N ALA A 21 5.98 4.35 0.79
CA ALA A 21 5.73 3.81 -0.54
C ALA A 21 4.39 4.17 -1.22
N LEU A 22 3.69 5.24 -0.84
CA LEU A 22 2.50 5.84 -1.47
C LEU A 22 1.14 5.38 -0.92
N MET A 23 0.38 6.39 -0.48
CA MET A 23 -1.07 6.38 -0.24
C MET A 23 -1.68 7.59 -0.97
N MET A 24 -2.69 7.37 -1.81
CA MET A 24 -3.29 8.43 -2.62
C MET A 24 -4.80 8.27 -2.72
N GLN A 25 -5.54 9.37 -2.62
CA GLN A 25 -6.99 9.37 -2.81
C GLN A 25 -7.36 9.79 -4.24
N VAL A 26 -8.28 9.08 -4.87
CA VAL A 26 -8.76 9.33 -6.24
C VAL A 26 -10.28 9.19 -6.31
N LYS A 27 -10.90 9.81 -7.32
CA LYS A 27 -12.33 9.65 -7.61
C LYS A 27 -12.53 8.85 -8.89
N HIS A 28 -13.43 7.87 -8.85
CA HIS A 28 -13.80 7.05 -10.01
C HIS A 28 -15.30 6.72 -9.92
N ASN A 29 -16.05 6.94 -11.00
CA ASN A 29 -17.50 6.68 -11.07
C ASN A 29 -18.30 7.21 -9.85
N ASN A 30 -18.03 8.46 -9.46
CA ASN A 30 -18.62 9.16 -8.31
C ASN A 30 -18.27 8.64 -6.91
N SER A 31 -17.54 7.53 -6.80
CA SER A 31 -17.03 7.01 -5.53
C SER A 31 -15.59 7.45 -5.28
N LEU A 32 -15.23 7.56 -4.01
CA LEU A 32 -13.90 7.91 -3.53
C LEU A 32 -13.12 6.63 -3.24
N TYR A 33 -11.91 6.53 -3.77
CA TYR A 33 -11.03 5.39 -3.56
C TYR A 33 -9.69 5.86 -3.00
N TRP A 34 -9.11 5.01 -2.17
CA TRP A 34 -7.74 5.09 -1.73
C TRP A 34 -6.92 4.06 -2.50
N ILE A 35 -5.84 4.49 -3.13
CA ILE A 35 -4.82 3.63 -3.73
C ILE A 35 -3.66 3.56 -2.75
N GLY A 36 -3.26 2.35 -2.37
CA GLY A 36 -2.13 2.11 -1.48
C GLY A 36 -1.17 1.10 -2.07
N HIS A 37 0.13 1.38 -2.01
CA HIS A 37 1.17 0.41 -2.35
C HIS A 37 1.51 -0.47 -1.14
N ILE A 38 1.88 -1.73 -1.36
CA ILE A 38 2.17 -2.73 -0.33
C ILE A 38 3.25 -2.31 0.68
N ASP A 39 4.22 -1.51 0.23
CA ASP A 39 5.34 -1.03 1.04
C ASP A 39 5.01 0.26 1.81
N HIS A 40 3.78 0.77 1.70
CA HIS A 40 3.40 2.02 2.36
C HIS A 40 3.40 1.84 3.88
N VAL A 41 4.21 2.65 4.55
CA VAL A 41 4.24 2.72 6.02
C VAL A 41 3.09 3.61 6.47
N SER A 42 2.05 3.01 7.05
CA SER A 42 0.85 3.73 7.45
C SER A 42 1.14 4.70 8.59
N LYS A 43 0.73 5.96 8.41
CA LYS A 43 0.83 7.04 9.38
C LYS A 43 -0.55 7.38 9.95
N LYS A 44 -0.57 8.10 11.07
CA LYS A 44 -1.84 8.49 11.71
C LYS A 44 -2.62 9.51 10.89
N ASP A 45 -1.91 10.34 10.14
CA ASP A 45 -2.41 11.46 9.33
C ASP A 45 -2.73 11.09 7.87
N ASP A 46 -2.51 9.84 7.45
CA ASP A 46 -2.81 9.39 6.07
C ASP A 46 -4.28 9.56 5.67
N GLY A 47 -5.21 9.57 6.64
CA GLY A 47 -6.65 9.65 6.40
C GLY A 47 -7.27 8.40 5.72
N ALA A 48 -6.46 7.43 5.31
CA ALA A 48 -6.92 6.18 4.73
C ALA A 48 -7.67 5.32 5.77
N PRO A 49 -8.75 4.62 5.37
CA PRO A 49 -9.55 3.80 6.27
C PRO A 49 -8.87 2.46 6.61
N PHE A 50 -7.64 2.25 6.17
CA PHE A 50 -6.90 1.01 6.33
C PHE A 50 -5.41 1.27 6.58
N GLU A 51 -4.72 0.23 7.03
CA GLU A 51 -3.26 0.21 7.11
C GLU A 51 -2.70 -1.13 6.60
N PHE A 52 -1.51 -1.06 6.03
CA PHE A 52 -0.69 -2.25 5.80
C PHE A 52 0.09 -2.59 7.06
N PHE A 53 0.11 -3.85 7.46
CA PHE A 53 0.87 -4.27 8.63
C PHE A 53 1.52 -5.65 8.44
N GLY A 54 2.48 -5.95 9.31
CA GLY A 54 3.25 -7.19 9.23
C GLY A 54 4.29 -7.19 8.10
N LYS A 55 4.98 -8.33 7.97
CA LYS A 55 5.97 -8.52 6.90
C LYS A 55 5.29 -8.90 5.59
N THR A 56 5.82 -8.40 4.49
CA THR A 56 5.44 -8.87 3.15
C THR A 56 5.93 -10.30 2.99
N THR A 57 5.03 -11.22 2.64
CA THR A 57 5.33 -12.66 2.55
C THR A 57 5.32 -13.09 1.09
N PRO A 58 6.44 -13.58 0.54
CA PRO A 58 6.45 -14.12 -0.82
C PRO A 58 5.63 -15.41 -0.87
N LEU A 59 4.85 -15.61 -1.94
CA LEU A 59 4.24 -16.91 -2.19
C LEU A 59 5.19 -17.79 -3.00
N GLU A 60 5.47 -18.98 -2.48
CA GLU A 60 6.33 -19.95 -3.16
C GLU A 60 5.80 -20.25 -4.57
N ALA A 61 6.72 -20.29 -5.54
CA ALA A 61 6.45 -20.53 -6.96
C ALA A 61 5.55 -19.50 -7.68
N SER A 62 5.32 -18.32 -7.10
CA SER A 62 4.54 -17.24 -7.72
C SER A 62 5.32 -15.92 -7.73
N THR A 63 5.04 -15.07 -8.73
CA THR A 63 5.46 -13.65 -8.74
C THR A 63 4.47 -12.79 -7.95
N ALA A 64 3.93 -13.33 -6.86
CA ALA A 64 2.95 -12.66 -6.03
C ALA A 64 3.44 -12.65 -4.59
N VAL A 65 3.07 -11.59 -3.89
CA VAL A 65 3.35 -11.41 -2.48
C VAL A 65 2.04 -11.21 -1.73
N SER A 66 2.01 -11.54 -0.44
CA SER A 66 0.90 -11.23 0.44
C SER A 66 1.28 -10.22 1.51
N LYS A 67 0.27 -9.45 1.93
CA LYS A 67 0.38 -8.46 3.00
C LYS A 67 -0.94 -8.37 3.73
N PHE A 68 -0.85 -8.26 5.05
CA PHE A 68 -2.03 -7.99 5.85
C PHE A 68 -2.49 -6.54 5.73
N ILE A 69 -3.81 -6.40 5.62
CA ILE A 69 -4.51 -5.13 5.63
C ILE A 69 -5.46 -5.14 6.81
N ARG A 70 -5.42 -4.07 7.61
CA ARG A 70 -6.36 -3.85 8.73
C ARG A 70 -7.27 -2.70 8.40
N ASN A 71 -8.57 -2.89 8.64
CA ASN A 71 -9.54 -1.81 8.63
C ASN A 71 -9.42 -0.99 9.92
N ARG A 72 -9.14 0.30 9.81
CA ARG A 72 -8.95 1.23 10.92
C ARG A 72 -10.23 1.95 11.34
N THR A 73 -11.32 1.71 10.63
CA THR A 73 -12.60 2.38 10.84
C THR A 73 -13.58 1.49 11.59
N ASP A 74 -14.65 2.11 12.08
CA ASP A 74 -15.82 1.49 12.67
C ASP A 74 -16.85 1.03 11.63
N GLN A 75 -16.54 1.20 10.35
CA GLN A 75 -17.37 0.83 9.22
C GLN A 75 -16.68 -0.23 8.37
N ASP A 76 -17.48 -1.01 7.64
CA ASP A 76 -16.94 -1.97 6.69
C ASP A 76 -16.36 -1.23 5.47
N ILE A 77 -15.34 -1.82 4.85
CA ILE A 77 -14.72 -1.27 3.64
C ILE A 77 -14.68 -2.31 2.53
N LEU A 78 -14.67 -1.81 1.30
CA LEU A 78 -14.41 -2.62 0.13
C LEU A 78 -12.94 -2.54 -0.27
N VAL A 79 -12.33 -3.69 -0.55
CA VAL A 79 -10.94 -3.82 -0.97
C VAL A 79 -10.91 -4.47 -2.36
N GLY A 80 -10.32 -3.78 -3.32
CA GLY A 80 -10.07 -4.27 -4.67
C GLY A 80 -8.58 -4.56 -4.87
N THR A 81 -8.29 -5.70 -5.49
CA THR A 81 -6.94 -6.12 -5.84
C THR A 81 -6.93 -6.67 -7.27
N PHE A 82 -5.76 -6.96 -7.81
CA PHE A 82 -5.63 -7.60 -9.12
C PHE A 82 -6.31 -9.00 -9.18
N ASN A 83 -6.52 -9.65 -8.02
CA ASN A 83 -7.14 -10.97 -7.93
C ASN A 83 -8.17 -11.03 -6.79
N GLU A 84 -9.44 -10.83 -7.14
CA GLU A 84 -10.57 -10.76 -6.20
C GLU A 84 -10.87 -12.08 -5.47
N HIS A 85 -10.30 -13.21 -5.89
CA HIS A 85 -10.64 -14.53 -5.37
C HIS A 85 -9.95 -14.91 -4.05
N PHE A 86 -8.95 -14.16 -3.58
CA PHE A 86 -8.13 -14.63 -2.44
C PHE A 86 -8.83 -14.53 -1.08
N ARG A 87 -9.38 -13.36 -0.72
CA ARG A 87 -10.12 -13.15 0.55
C ARG A 87 -11.42 -12.37 0.38
N GLY A 88 -11.86 -12.19 -0.86
CA GLY A 88 -13.05 -11.42 -1.20
C GLY A 88 -12.87 -9.92 -1.01
N LYS A 89 -13.87 -9.19 -1.44
CA LYS A 89 -13.83 -7.72 -1.53
C LYS A 89 -14.21 -6.98 -0.26
N PHE A 90 -14.59 -7.66 0.82
CA PHE A 90 -15.20 -7.05 2.01
C PHE A 90 -14.31 -7.23 3.23
N LEU A 91 -13.91 -6.12 3.86
CA LEU A 91 -13.13 -6.14 5.09
C LEU A 91 -13.92 -5.47 6.22
N ARG A 92 -14.27 -6.26 7.23
CA ARG A 92 -15.13 -5.80 8.32
C ARG A 92 -14.46 -4.75 9.19
N ALA A 93 -15.25 -3.88 9.81
CA ALA A 93 -14.80 -2.91 10.81
C ALA A 93 -13.86 -3.54 11.85
N GLY A 94 -12.70 -2.90 12.08
CA GLY A 94 -11.66 -3.37 13.01
C GLY A 94 -11.01 -4.73 12.69
N SER A 95 -11.41 -5.38 11.59
CA SER A 95 -10.88 -6.68 11.19
C SER A 95 -9.62 -6.55 10.34
N GLN A 96 -8.94 -7.68 10.14
CA GLN A 96 -7.76 -7.76 9.31
C GLN A 96 -7.79 -9.04 8.46
N ASN A 97 -7.33 -8.93 7.21
CA ASN A 97 -7.18 -10.05 6.28
C ASN A 97 -5.85 -9.95 5.54
N ASP A 98 -5.36 -11.09 5.06
CA ASP A 98 -4.20 -11.14 4.17
C ASP A 98 -4.63 -11.00 2.71
N TYR A 99 -4.01 -10.11 1.94
CA TYR A 99 -4.34 -9.87 0.54
C TYR A 99 -3.16 -10.15 -0.35
N LEU A 100 -3.45 -10.62 -1.57
CA LEU A 100 -2.44 -10.87 -2.60
C LEU A 100 -2.20 -9.62 -3.46
N PHE A 101 -0.95 -9.42 -3.81
CA PHE A 101 -0.47 -8.39 -4.71
C PHE A 101 0.28 -9.05 -5.87
N GLY A 102 0.06 -8.55 -7.08
CA GLY A 102 0.60 -9.10 -8.30
C GLY A 102 1.46 -8.06 -8.97
N HIS A 103 2.68 -8.43 -9.36
CA HIS A 103 3.66 -7.47 -9.87
C HIS A 103 3.34 -6.91 -11.27
N SER A 104 2.29 -7.39 -11.96
CA SER A 104 2.03 -7.05 -13.37
C SER A 104 1.74 -5.57 -13.64
N LYS A 105 1.12 -4.87 -12.68
CA LYS A 105 0.80 -3.43 -12.76
C LYS A 105 1.13 -2.69 -11.45
N GLY A 106 2.10 -3.23 -10.72
CA GLY A 106 2.54 -2.73 -9.41
C GLY A 106 1.77 -3.32 -8.23
N ASP A 107 2.39 -3.26 -7.06
CA ASP A 107 1.86 -3.85 -5.83
C ASP A 107 0.87 -2.92 -5.13
N PHE A 108 -0.21 -2.59 -5.85
CA PHE A 108 -1.25 -1.66 -5.39
C PHE A 108 -2.58 -2.36 -5.07
N ILE A 109 -3.32 -1.77 -4.15
CA ILE A 109 -4.75 -2.05 -3.93
C ILE A 109 -5.56 -0.78 -4.12
N ILE A 110 -6.87 -0.96 -4.29
CA ILE A 110 -7.84 0.11 -4.09
C ILE A 110 -8.72 -0.21 -2.89
N VAL A 111 -9.10 0.81 -2.13
CA VAL A 111 -9.98 0.68 -0.98
C VAL A 111 -11.02 1.79 -0.99
N THR A 112 -12.26 1.48 -0.66
CA THR A 112 -13.32 2.47 -0.53
C THR A 112 -14.26 2.17 0.63
N GLN A 113 -14.79 3.22 1.25
CA GLN A 113 -15.84 3.13 2.26
C GLN A 113 -17.25 3.15 1.65
N ASP A 114 -17.37 3.44 0.35
CA ASP A 114 -18.64 3.37 -0.37
C ASP A 114 -18.95 1.91 -0.71
N LEU A 115 -19.82 1.29 0.08
CA LEU A 115 -20.21 -0.12 -0.08
C LEU A 115 -21.01 -0.40 -1.37
N THR A 116 -21.43 0.65 -2.09
CA THR A 116 -22.11 0.52 -3.39
C THR A 116 -21.14 0.56 -4.57
N ALA A 117 -19.90 0.96 -4.32
CA ALA A 117 -18.87 1.07 -5.33
C ALA A 117 -18.40 -0.31 -5.84
N LYS A 118 -17.84 -0.33 -7.05
CA LYS A 118 -17.20 -1.53 -7.61
C LYS A 118 -15.73 -1.57 -7.24
N VAL A 119 -15.22 -2.77 -7.00
CA VAL A 119 -13.80 -3.04 -6.67
C VAL A 119 -13.30 -4.33 -7.33
N ASP A 120 -14.00 -4.78 -8.37
CA ASP A 120 -13.59 -5.94 -9.17
C ASP A 120 -12.30 -5.67 -9.93
N ALA A 121 -11.73 -6.72 -10.53
CA ALA A 121 -10.48 -6.62 -11.27
C ALA A 121 -10.53 -5.60 -12.42
N SER A 122 -11.69 -5.40 -13.08
CA SER A 122 -11.86 -4.38 -14.12
C SER A 122 -11.72 -2.98 -13.54
N THR A 123 -12.46 -2.70 -12.47
CA THR A 123 -12.44 -1.40 -11.79
C THR A 123 -11.05 -1.09 -11.23
N TRP A 124 -10.38 -2.10 -10.66
CA TRP A 124 -8.99 -1.96 -10.22
C TRP A 124 -8.06 -1.59 -11.38
N ASN A 125 -8.14 -2.30 -12.51
CA ASN A 125 -7.33 -1.99 -13.68
C ASN A 125 -7.59 -0.57 -14.20
N GLU A 126 -8.86 -0.17 -14.33
CA GLU A 126 -9.23 1.17 -14.79
C GLU A 126 -8.67 2.28 -13.90
N ILE A 127 -8.74 2.09 -12.58
CA ILE A 127 -8.21 3.07 -11.62
C ILE A 127 -6.68 3.11 -11.68
N ILE A 128 -5.99 1.96 -11.67
CA ILE A 128 -4.53 1.92 -11.70
C ILE A 128 -3.99 2.46 -13.04
N ASP A 129 -4.56 2.04 -14.17
CA ASP A 129 -4.12 2.49 -15.50
C ASP A 129 -4.33 4.00 -15.67
N LYS A 130 -5.48 4.54 -15.23
CA LYS A 130 -5.77 5.98 -15.31
C LYS A 130 -4.80 6.83 -14.47
N ASN A 131 -4.26 6.28 -13.39
CA ASN A 131 -3.37 6.99 -12.48
C ASN A 131 -1.90 6.55 -12.62
N HIS A 132 -1.56 5.72 -13.61
CA HIS A 132 -0.27 5.03 -13.71
C HIS A 132 0.93 5.99 -13.59
N ASP A 133 1.00 7.00 -14.46
CA ASP A 133 2.13 7.93 -14.49
C ASP A 133 2.30 8.67 -13.15
N GLU A 134 1.20 9.07 -12.52
CA GLU A 134 1.22 9.78 -11.25
C GLU A 134 1.62 8.86 -10.08
N LEU A 135 1.13 7.61 -10.07
CA LEU A 135 1.49 6.62 -9.07
C LEU A 135 3.00 6.36 -9.08
N TYR A 136 3.56 6.07 -10.26
CA TYR A 136 5.00 5.77 -10.39
C TYR A 136 5.88 7.00 -10.18
N ARG A 137 5.46 8.18 -10.66
CA ARG A 137 6.17 9.43 -10.39
C ARG A 137 6.29 9.72 -8.89
N ARG A 138 5.23 9.49 -8.12
CA ARG A 138 5.26 9.65 -6.66
C ARG A 138 6.04 8.55 -5.97
N LEU A 139 5.91 7.31 -6.41
CA LEU A 139 6.67 6.19 -5.87
C LEU A 139 8.18 6.43 -6.03
N ASP A 140 8.60 6.93 -7.19
CA ASP A 140 10.00 7.28 -7.46
C ASP A 140 10.48 8.47 -6.61
N ALA A 141 9.63 9.49 -6.42
CA ALA A 141 9.95 10.61 -5.54
C ALA A 141 10.17 10.17 -4.09
N GLU A 142 9.33 9.27 -3.57
CA GLU A 142 9.46 8.72 -2.22
C GLU A 142 10.68 7.80 -2.07
N ARG A 143 11.08 7.10 -3.14
CA ARG A 143 12.32 6.31 -3.19
C ARG A 143 13.56 7.20 -3.25
N GLY A 144 13.53 8.30 -4.02
CA GLY A 144 14.63 9.24 -4.16
C GLY A 144 14.86 10.09 -2.91
N ALA A 145 13.80 10.51 -2.22
CA ALA A 145 13.87 11.29 -0.99
C ALA A 145 14.54 10.55 0.18
N GLY A 146 14.66 9.22 0.11
CA GLY A 146 15.38 8.40 1.09
C GLY A 146 16.89 8.26 0.83
N SER A 147 17.43 8.93 -0.20
CA SER A 147 18.83 8.80 -0.65
C SER A 147 19.64 10.10 -0.69
N SER A 148 19.12 11.18 -0.08
CA SER A 148 19.77 12.51 0.00
C SER A 148 20.29 12.82 1.40
#